data_AF-A0A7S2N1Y2-F1
#
_entry.id   AF-A0A7S2N1Y2-F1
#
_cell.length_a   1.000
_cell.length_b   1.000
_cell.length_c   1.000
_cell.angle_alpha   90.00
_cell.angle_beta   90.00
_cell.angle_gamma   90.00
#
_symmetry.space_group_name_H-M   'P 1'
#
loop_
_entity.id
_entity.type
_entity.pdbx_description
1 polymer ?
#
loop_
_entity_poly.entity_id
_entity_poly.type
_entity_poly.pdbx_seq_one_letter_code
_entity_poly.pdbx_strand_id
1 'polypeptide(L)'
;KESPAVLPMVQPSSAPADWPESVKMFYSFVQDLCVMADYDNSSIQARYAVDAGERMRTGAREGYWLDKIKFPRPLCLDLLGTCVAAHPNIFTRSPECFALLRHNLCATLLKNTRGCFDFAILIRSIALLQKLFHNKDLAKLLMLELQVFLHLMLDLVNADRSPWQRATSLEFLKSICEDPQALVVLYEHDAPKPGSDRVRATGSSGGSTQTGTFNKLVDCLAKLANQVLFVSGLEH
;
A
#
# COMPACT_ATOMS: atom_id res chain seq x y z
N LYS A 1 10.90 21.22 -22.25
CA LYS A 1 10.43 19.82 -22.32
C LYS A 1 11.30 19.04 -21.33
N GLU A 2 10.98 19.13 -20.04
CA GLU A 2 11.75 18.42 -19.01
C GLU A 2 11.44 16.94 -19.12
N SER A 3 12.51 16.15 -19.25
CA SER A 3 12.44 14.69 -19.27
C SER A 3 11.94 14.23 -17.89
N PRO A 4 10.92 13.36 -17.80
CA PRO A 4 10.47 12.89 -16.49
C PRO A 4 11.60 12.12 -15.82
N ALA A 5 11.97 12.54 -14.60
CA ALA A 5 12.98 11.89 -13.80
C ALA A 5 12.65 10.39 -13.68
N VAL A 6 13.49 9.55 -14.28
CA VAL A 6 13.41 8.10 -14.14
C VAL A 6 13.68 7.80 -12.68
N LEU A 7 12.67 7.32 -11.96
CA LEU A 7 12.83 6.87 -10.59
C LEU A 7 13.97 5.84 -10.54
N PRO A 8 14.89 5.92 -9.56
CA PRO A 8 16.05 5.05 -9.51
C PRO A 8 15.60 3.58 -9.54
N MET A 9 16.23 2.80 -10.43
CA MET A 9 16.06 1.35 -10.49
C MET A 9 16.35 0.75 -9.12
N VAL A 10 15.40 0.01 -8.57
CA VAL A 10 15.64 -0.80 -7.38
C VAL A 10 16.61 -1.90 -7.78
N GLN A 11 17.86 -1.80 -7.34
CA GLN A 11 18.84 -2.86 -7.56
C GLN A 11 18.48 -4.08 -6.70
N PRO A 12 18.68 -5.31 -7.21
CA PRO A 12 18.45 -6.50 -6.43
C PRO A 12 19.41 -6.54 -5.25
N SER A 13 18.88 -6.44 -4.03
CA SER A 13 19.65 -6.78 -2.83
C SER A 13 19.79 -8.30 -2.78
N SER A 14 21.02 -8.81 -2.78
CA SER A 14 21.31 -10.24 -2.68
C SER A 14 20.89 -10.78 -1.31
N ALA A 15 20.23 -11.94 -1.28
CA ALA A 15 19.95 -12.62 -0.02
C ALA A 15 21.25 -12.93 0.75
N PRO A 16 21.25 -12.86 2.09
CA PRO A 16 22.42 -13.20 2.90
C PRO A 16 22.96 -14.60 2.61
N ALA A 17 24.29 -14.72 2.53
CA ALA A 17 24.97 -15.99 2.19
C ALA A 17 24.66 -17.12 3.19
N ASP A 18 24.38 -16.79 4.44
CA ASP A 18 24.23 -17.74 5.54
C ASP A 18 22.82 -18.33 5.65
N TRP A 19 21.89 -17.93 4.79
CA TRP A 19 20.51 -18.40 4.86
C TRP A 19 20.29 -19.80 4.28
N PRO A 20 19.34 -20.58 4.83
CA PRO A 20 18.87 -21.80 4.21
C PRO A 20 18.37 -21.53 2.79
N GLU A 21 18.61 -22.47 1.88
CA GLU A 21 18.28 -22.32 0.46
C GLU A 21 16.79 -22.01 0.22
N SER A 22 15.91 -22.61 1.02
CA SER A 22 14.46 -22.34 0.96
C SER A 22 14.10 -20.88 1.25
N VAL A 23 14.80 -20.23 2.18
CA VAL A 23 14.57 -18.83 2.54
C VAL A 23 15.14 -17.91 1.46
N LYS A 24 16.30 -18.25 0.89
CA LYS A 24 16.87 -17.53 -0.25
C LYS A 24 15.93 -17.58 -1.46
N MET A 25 15.40 -18.77 -1.78
CA MET A 25 14.42 -18.92 -2.86
C MET A 25 13.15 -18.11 -2.60
N PHE A 26 12.62 -18.15 -1.38
CA PHE A 26 11.46 -17.34 -1.00
C PHE A 26 11.73 -15.83 -1.16
N TYR A 27 12.88 -15.36 -0.68
CA TYR A 27 13.28 -13.95 -0.79
C TYR A 27 13.39 -13.51 -2.26
N SER A 28 14.11 -14.27 -3.09
CA SER A 28 14.25 -13.99 -4.52
C SER A 28 12.90 -14.02 -5.24
N PHE A 29 12.02 -14.96 -4.87
CA PHE A 29 10.67 -15.03 -5.41
C PHE A 29 9.85 -13.78 -5.07
N VAL A 30 9.84 -13.34 -3.81
CA VAL A 30 9.12 -12.12 -3.41
C VAL A 30 9.71 -10.88 -4.11
N GLN A 31 11.03 -10.82 -4.26
CA GLN A 31 11.72 -9.75 -4.97
C GLN A 31 11.31 -9.67 -6.44
N ASP A 32 11.28 -10.81 -7.13
CA ASP A 32 10.84 -10.91 -8.53
C ASP A 32 9.38 -10.50 -8.68
N LEU A 33 8.51 -10.96 -7.77
CA LEU A 33 7.11 -10.55 -7.79
C LEU A 33 6.96 -9.04 -7.62
N CYS A 34 7.77 -8.39 -6.76
CA CYS A 34 7.73 -6.93 -6.60
C CYS A 34 8.14 -6.20 -7.88
N VAL A 35 9.15 -6.72 -8.59
CA VAL A 35 9.63 -6.18 -9.87
C VAL A 35 8.62 -6.37 -10.99
N MET A 36 8.06 -7.57 -11.13
CA MET A 36 7.03 -7.87 -12.11
C MET A 36 5.74 -7.09 -11.83
N ALA A 37 5.45 -6.83 -10.55
CA ALA A 37 4.32 -6.03 -10.11
C ALA A 37 4.55 -4.52 -10.28
N ASP A 38 5.80 -4.07 -10.47
CA ASP A 38 6.14 -2.66 -10.56
C ASP A 38 5.44 -1.99 -11.75
N TYR A 39 5.06 -0.74 -11.53
CA TYR A 39 4.35 0.08 -12.49
C TYR A 39 5.30 1.13 -13.05
N ASP A 40 5.72 0.96 -14.30
CA ASP A 40 6.55 1.94 -15.01
C ASP A 40 5.69 2.87 -15.87
N ASN A 41 6.02 4.16 -15.91
CA ASN A 41 5.31 5.17 -16.70
C ASN A 41 5.38 4.90 -18.21
N SER A 42 6.39 4.17 -18.69
CA SER A 42 6.47 3.66 -20.06
C SER A 42 5.26 2.77 -20.44
N SER A 43 4.63 2.11 -19.45
CA SER A 43 3.42 1.31 -19.62
C SER A 43 2.16 2.16 -19.88
N ILE A 44 2.17 3.47 -19.64
CA ILE A 44 1.01 4.35 -19.89
C ILE A 44 0.86 4.62 -21.40
N GLN A 45 1.97 4.86 -22.11
CA GLN A 45 1.93 5.13 -23.55
C GLN A 45 1.65 3.86 -24.37
N ALA A 46 2.17 2.71 -23.94
CA ALA A 46 1.85 1.41 -24.55
C ALA A 46 0.38 0.98 -24.33
N ARG A 47 -0.31 1.57 -23.35
CA ARG A 47 -1.65 1.13 -22.90
C ARG A 47 -2.78 1.36 -23.89
N TYR A 48 -2.62 2.35 -24.77
CA TYR A 48 -3.57 2.63 -25.85
C TYR A 48 -3.17 1.97 -27.17
N ALA A 49 -1.98 1.39 -27.25
CA ALA A 49 -1.48 0.69 -28.44
C ALA A 49 -1.71 -0.83 -28.37
N VAL A 50 -1.93 -1.38 -27.17
CA VAL A 50 -1.96 -2.83 -26.91
C VAL A 50 -3.34 -3.28 -26.43
N ASP A 51 -3.83 -4.40 -26.95
CA ASP A 51 -5.12 -5.00 -26.58
C ASP A 51 -5.20 -5.28 -25.06
N ALA A 52 -6.39 -5.18 -24.47
CA ALA A 52 -6.63 -5.40 -23.05
C ALA A 52 -6.19 -6.80 -22.59
N GLY A 53 -6.29 -7.81 -23.46
CA GLY A 53 -5.81 -9.16 -23.18
C GLY A 53 -4.30 -9.26 -23.07
N GLU A 54 -3.55 -8.52 -23.90
CA GLU A 54 -2.09 -8.55 -23.90
C GLU A 54 -1.49 -7.71 -22.74
N ARG A 55 -2.22 -6.68 -22.31
CA ARG A 55 -1.94 -5.92 -21.07
C ARG A 55 -2.01 -6.79 -19.81
N MET A 56 -2.88 -7.80 -19.82
CA MET A 56 -3.00 -8.75 -18.71
C MET A 56 -1.97 -9.87 -18.78
N ARG A 57 -1.37 -10.16 -19.94
CA ARG A 57 -0.44 -11.30 -20.09
C ARG A 57 1.00 -10.98 -19.75
N THR A 58 1.42 -9.72 -19.86
CA THR A 58 2.82 -9.35 -19.70
C THR A 58 3.06 -8.59 -18.40
N GLY A 59 3.86 -9.19 -17.51
CA GLY A 59 4.47 -8.45 -16.40
C GLY A 59 5.30 -7.30 -16.91
N ALA A 60 5.44 -6.23 -16.14
CA ALA A 60 6.11 -5.01 -16.61
C ALA A 60 7.60 -5.22 -16.87
N ARG A 61 8.20 -6.18 -16.16
CA ARG A 61 9.63 -6.47 -16.13
C ARG A 61 9.87 -7.96 -15.93
N GLU A 62 11.06 -8.42 -16.31
CA GLU A 62 11.54 -9.77 -16.03
C GLU A 62 12.01 -9.87 -14.58
N GLY A 63 11.80 -11.03 -13.96
CA GLY A 63 12.34 -11.34 -12.64
C GLY A 63 13.86 -11.57 -12.73
N TYR A 64 14.54 -11.46 -11.61
CA TYR A 64 15.96 -11.79 -11.50
C TYR A 64 16.19 -13.30 -11.47
N TRP A 65 15.34 -14.04 -10.76
CA TRP A 65 15.41 -15.50 -10.63
C TRP A 65 14.49 -16.21 -11.61
N LEU A 66 13.29 -15.65 -11.85
CA LEU A 66 12.30 -16.11 -12.81
C LEU A 66 12.47 -15.43 -14.19
N ASP A 67 13.70 -15.40 -14.71
CA ASP A 67 14.08 -14.69 -15.94
C ASP A 67 13.20 -15.03 -17.17
N LYS A 68 12.78 -16.29 -17.29
CA LYS A 68 12.00 -16.82 -18.42
C LYS A 68 10.48 -16.77 -18.22
N ILE A 69 10.02 -16.43 -17.01
CA ILE A 69 8.59 -16.46 -16.68
C ILE A 69 8.10 -15.04 -16.42
N LYS A 70 7.05 -14.64 -17.13
CA LYS A 70 6.37 -13.36 -16.90
C LYS A 70 5.00 -13.62 -16.33
N PHE A 71 4.77 -13.15 -15.11
CA PHE A 71 3.45 -13.20 -14.51
C PHE A 71 2.66 -11.92 -14.80
N PRO A 72 1.34 -12.03 -15.04
CA PRO A 72 0.42 -10.91 -15.00
C PRO A 72 0.59 -10.09 -13.73
N ARG A 73 0.61 -8.77 -13.84
CA ARG A 73 0.70 -7.87 -12.67
C ARG A 73 -0.37 -8.15 -11.60
N PRO A 74 -1.66 -8.38 -11.93
CA PRO A 74 -2.65 -8.76 -10.93
C PRO A 74 -2.24 -10.04 -10.19
N LEU A 75 -1.74 -11.05 -10.90
CA LEU A 75 -1.28 -12.30 -10.28
C LEU A 75 -0.12 -12.05 -9.32
N CYS A 76 0.85 -11.22 -9.69
CA CYS A 76 1.97 -10.88 -8.80
C CYS A 76 1.51 -10.27 -7.48
N LEU A 77 0.56 -9.32 -7.51
CA LEU A 77 0.01 -8.69 -6.31
C LEU A 77 -0.71 -9.71 -5.40
N ASP A 78 -1.43 -10.66 -6.00
CA ASP A 78 -2.14 -11.70 -5.26
C ASP A 78 -1.17 -12.70 -4.61
N LEU A 79 -0.14 -13.13 -5.36
CA LEU A 79 0.93 -13.99 -4.86
C LEU A 79 1.72 -13.31 -3.73
N LEU A 80 2.06 -12.02 -3.88
CA LEU A 80 2.67 -11.22 -2.82
C LEU A 80 1.80 -11.22 -1.56
N GLY A 81 0.48 -11.03 -1.71
CA GLY A 81 -0.46 -11.15 -0.61
C GLY A 81 -0.42 -12.51 0.06
N THR A 82 -0.35 -13.58 -0.72
CA THR A 82 -0.25 -14.95 -0.20
C THR A 82 1.06 -15.17 0.55
N CYS A 83 2.19 -14.69 0.02
CA CYS A 83 3.50 -14.79 0.69
C CYS A 83 3.53 -14.06 2.04
N VAL A 84 2.98 -12.83 2.10
CA VAL A 84 2.90 -12.03 3.32
C VAL A 84 2.00 -12.71 4.36
N ALA A 85 0.84 -13.21 3.94
CA ALA A 85 -0.12 -13.84 4.83
C ALA A 85 0.34 -15.20 5.38
N ALA A 86 1.02 -16.01 4.56
CA ALA A 86 1.45 -17.35 4.96
C ALA A 86 2.58 -17.32 6.02
N HIS A 87 3.52 -16.38 5.91
CA HIS A 87 4.73 -16.37 6.73
C HIS A 87 5.12 -14.97 7.23
N PRO A 88 4.23 -14.27 7.98
CA PRO A 88 4.50 -12.90 8.42
C PRO A 88 5.76 -12.79 9.31
N ASN A 89 6.05 -13.84 10.09
CA ASN A 89 7.20 -13.89 10.99
C ASN A 89 8.56 -13.81 10.28
N ILE A 90 8.64 -14.23 9.01
CA ILE A 90 9.90 -14.14 8.24
C ILE A 90 10.26 -12.67 8.03
N PHE A 91 9.25 -11.85 7.76
CA PHE A 91 9.41 -10.43 7.49
C PHE A 91 9.63 -9.60 8.75
N THR A 92 9.15 -10.02 9.91
CA THR A 92 9.39 -9.31 11.19
C THR A 92 10.74 -9.68 11.81
N ARG A 93 11.25 -10.89 11.56
CA ARG A 93 12.51 -11.38 12.16
C ARG A 93 13.75 -11.03 11.36
N SER A 94 13.68 -11.05 10.03
CA SER A 94 14.83 -10.72 9.17
C SER A 94 14.76 -9.27 8.70
N PRO A 95 15.81 -8.45 8.96
CA PRO A 95 15.84 -7.07 8.50
C PRO A 95 15.88 -6.94 6.98
N GLU A 96 16.43 -7.91 6.26
CA GLU A 96 16.49 -7.94 4.79
C GLU A 96 15.11 -8.23 4.19
N CYS A 97 14.37 -9.20 4.73
CA CYS A 97 12.98 -9.45 4.34
C CYS A 97 12.09 -8.24 4.69
N PHE A 98 12.34 -7.59 5.83
CA PHE A 98 11.63 -6.35 6.19
C PHE A 98 11.94 -5.22 5.20
N ALA A 99 13.22 -5.03 4.85
CA ALA A 99 13.64 -4.04 3.86
C ALA A 99 12.99 -4.30 2.50
N LEU A 100 12.82 -5.56 2.10
CA LEU A 100 12.10 -5.94 0.89
C LEU A 100 10.62 -5.51 0.94
N LEU A 101 9.92 -5.72 2.07
CA LEU A 101 8.55 -5.21 2.22
C LEU A 101 8.52 -3.67 2.18
N ARG A 102 9.40 -3.03 2.93
CA ARG A 102 9.38 -1.58 3.12
C ARG A 102 9.75 -0.82 1.85
N HIS A 103 10.79 -1.24 1.15
CA HIS A 103 11.36 -0.49 0.03
C HIS A 103 10.84 -0.97 -1.31
N ASN A 104 10.55 -2.26 -1.48
CA ASN A 104 10.10 -2.80 -2.75
C ASN A 104 8.58 -2.93 -2.77
N LEU A 105 8.01 -3.68 -1.82
CA LEU A 105 6.56 -3.94 -1.82
C LEU A 105 5.75 -2.66 -1.63
N CYS A 106 6.09 -1.83 -0.64
CA CYS A 106 5.36 -0.58 -0.40
C CYS A 106 5.53 0.41 -1.55
N ALA A 107 6.71 0.49 -2.18
CA ALA A 107 6.90 1.33 -3.36
C ALA A 107 6.05 0.85 -4.54
N THR A 108 6.02 -0.47 -4.79
CA THR A 108 5.18 -1.09 -5.82
C THR A 108 3.69 -0.85 -5.55
N LEU A 109 3.24 -1.04 -4.32
CA LEU A 109 1.87 -0.74 -3.90
C LEU A 109 1.53 0.74 -4.08
N LEU A 110 2.43 1.65 -3.72
CA LEU A 110 2.21 3.09 -3.85
C LEU A 110 1.99 3.49 -5.30
N LYS A 111 2.81 2.98 -6.22
CA LYS A 111 2.64 3.23 -7.66
C LYS A 111 1.35 2.61 -8.21
N ASN A 112 0.99 1.41 -7.77
CA ASN A 112 -0.21 0.70 -8.22
C ASN A 112 -1.52 1.21 -7.61
N THR A 113 -1.47 1.95 -6.50
CA THR A 113 -2.64 2.59 -5.89
C THR A 113 -2.80 4.03 -6.35
N ARG A 114 -1.69 4.77 -6.51
CA ARG A 114 -1.70 6.17 -6.94
C ARG A 114 -2.07 6.28 -8.43
N GLY A 115 -3.24 6.81 -8.72
CA GLY A 115 -3.67 7.11 -10.10
C GLY A 115 -3.96 5.87 -10.95
N CYS A 116 -4.28 4.75 -10.31
CA CYS A 116 -4.63 3.52 -11.00
C CYS A 116 -6.12 3.50 -11.40
N PHE A 117 -6.35 3.26 -12.69
CA PHE A 117 -7.69 3.12 -13.28
C PHE A 117 -8.04 1.66 -13.60
N ASP A 118 -7.12 0.72 -13.32
CA ASP A 118 -7.31 -0.70 -13.57
C ASP A 118 -7.92 -1.36 -12.34
N PHE A 119 -9.13 -1.89 -12.51
CA PHE A 119 -9.90 -2.56 -11.47
C PHE A 119 -9.15 -3.75 -10.85
N ALA A 120 -8.55 -4.61 -11.70
CA ALA A 120 -7.93 -5.84 -11.24
C ALA A 120 -6.66 -5.57 -10.40
N ILE A 121 -5.94 -4.50 -10.72
CA ILE A 121 -4.76 -4.04 -10.00
C ILE A 121 -5.13 -3.38 -8.67
N LEU A 122 -6.09 -2.46 -8.69
CA LEU A 122 -6.44 -1.70 -7.49
C LEU A 122 -7.05 -2.61 -6.41
N ILE A 123 -7.98 -3.51 -6.77
CA ILE A 123 -8.57 -4.45 -5.82
C ILE A 123 -7.50 -5.33 -5.17
N ARG A 124 -6.56 -5.86 -5.94
CA ARG A 124 -5.51 -6.74 -5.39
C ARG A 124 -4.49 -5.98 -4.56
N SER A 125 -4.20 -4.73 -4.93
CA SER A 125 -3.38 -3.83 -4.11
C SER A 125 -4.06 -3.55 -2.76
N ILE A 126 -5.37 -3.29 -2.76
CA ILE A 126 -6.16 -3.08 -1.55
C ILE A 126 -6.22 -4.35 -0.69
N ALA A 127 -6.46 -5.51 -1.29
CA ALA A 127 -6.47 -6.79 -0.57
C ALA A 127 -5.10 -7.11 0.07
N LEU A 128 -4.00 -6.80 -0.62
CA LEU A 128 -2.66 -6.90 -0.05
C LEU A 128 -2.44 -5.90 1.09
N LEU A 129 -2.92 -4.66 0.97
CA LEU A 129 -2.89 -3.68 2.06
C LEU A 129 -3.66 -4.15 3.29
N GLN A 130 -4.85 -4.75 3.13
CA GLN A 130 -5.61 -5.32 4.25
C GLN A 130 -4.79 -6.37 5.00
N LYS A 131 -4.12 -7.28 4.28
CA LYS A 131 -3.23 -8.30 4.88
C LYS A 131 -2.08 -7.67 5.68
N LEU A 132 -1.53 -6.54 5.22
CA LEU A 132 -0.49 -5.81 5.95
C LEU A 132 -1.03 -5.12 7.21
N PHE A 133 -2.21 -4.52 7.13
CA PHE A 133 -2.85 -3.84 8.26
C PHE A 133 -3.33 -4.79 9.35
N HIS A 134 -3.92 -5.93 8.97
CA HIS A 134 -4.45 -6.92 9.92
C HIS A 134 -3.34 -7.70 10.65
N ASN A 135 -2.12 -7.67 10.15
CA ASN A 135 -0.98 -8.20 10.88
C ASN A 135 -0.39 -7.14 11.80
N LYS A 136 -0.73 -7.19 13.09
CA LYS A 136 -0.30 -6.20 14.10
C LYS A 136 1.21 -5.90 14.09
N ASP A 137 2.05 -6.92 13.99
CA ASP A 137 3.51 -6.74 14.06
C ASP A 137 4.04 -6.04 12.82
N LEU A 138 3.57 -6.43 11.63
CA LEU A 138 3.91 -5.75 10.38
C LEU A 138 3.32 -4.34 10.34
N ALA A 139 2.09 -4.16 10.81
CA ALA A 139 1.44 -2.86 10.87
C ALA A 139 2.23 -1.88 11.73
N LYS A 140 2.69 -2.30 12.92
CA LYS A 140 3.54 -1.49 13.79
C LYS A 140 4.85 -1.07 13.11
N LEU A 141 5.49 -2.00 12.38
CA LEU A 141 6.77 -1.73 11.72
C LEU A 141 6.63 -0.86 10.46
N LEU A 142 5.51 -0.97 9.73
CA LEU A 142 5.26 -0.28 8.45
C LEU A 142 4.33 0.94 8.61
N MET A 143 4.12 1.44 9.82
CA MET A 143 3.06 2.42 10.09
C MET A 143 3.19 3.71 9.26
N LEU A 144 4.41 4.16 8.98
CA LEU A 144 4.64 5.35 8.16
C LEU A 144 4.15 5.14 6.72
N GLU A 145 4.45 3.98 6.14
CA GLU A 145 4.01 3.61 4.80
C GLU A 145 2.49 3.37 4.77
N LEU A 146 1.97 2.65 5.76
CA LEU A 146 0.53 2.38 5.94
C LEU A 146 -0.30 3.65 6.12
N GLN A 147 0.24 4.67 6.79
CA GLN A 147 -0.37 5.99 6.89
C GLN A 147 -0.52 6.66 5.52
N VAL A 148 0.47 6.55 4.64
CA VAL A 148 0.37 7.08 3.26
C VAL A 148 -0.75 6.37 2.50
N PHE A 149 -0.84 5.05 2.61
CA PHE A 149 -1.92 4.28 1.99
C PHE A 149 -3.29 4.66 2.55
N LEU A 150 -3.41 4.87 3.85
CA LEU A 150 -4.67 5.28 4.46
C LEU A 150 -5.13 6.64 3.92
N HIS A 151 -4.23 7.61 3.76
CA HIS A 151 -4.57 8.89 3.11
C HIS A 151 -5.01 8.70 1.66
N LEU A 152 -4.33 7.83 0.90
CA LEU A 152 -4.75 7.53 -0.48
C LEU A 152 -6.14 6.88 -0.54
N MET A 153 -6.45 6.02 0.42
CA MET A 153 -7.80 5.42 0.51
C MET A 153 -8.83 6.50 0.82
N LEU A 154 -8.58 7.38 1.79
CA LEU A 154 -9.48 8.51 2.05
C LEU A 154 -9.69 9.39 0.80
N ASP A 155 -8.64 9.63 0.01
CA ASP A 155 -8.74 10.37 -1.26
C ASP A 155 -9.56 9.64 -2.34
N LEU A 156 -9.63 8.31 -2.29
CA LEU A 156 -10.40 7.48 -3.22
C LEU A 156 -11.90 7.46 -2.91
N VAL A 157 -12.32 7.86 -1.70
CA VAL A 157 -13.73 7.92 -1.31
C VAL A 157 -14.44 9.17 -1.84
N ASN A 158 -13.67 10.22 -2.18
CA ASN A 158 -14.18 11.48 -2.69
C ASN A 158 -15.16 11.31 -3.86
N ALA A 159 -16.15 12.20 -3.95
CA ALA A 159 -17.24 12.12 -4.94
C ALA A 159 -16.74 12.19 -6.41
N ASP A 160 -15.58 12.82 -6.64
CA ASP A 160 -14.96 12.93 -7.97
C ASP A 160 -14.38 11.61 -8.50
N ARG A 161 -14.36 10.57 -7.67
CA ARG A 161 -13.84 9.24 -8.03
C ARG A 161 -14.95 8.36 -8.58
N SER A 162 -14.56 7.37 -9.39
CA SER A 162 -15.54 6.43 -9.96
C SER A 162 -16.24 5.63 -8.85
N PRO A 163 -17.52 5.25 -9.02
CA PRO A 163 -18.28 4.56 -7.98
C PRO A 163 -17.61 3.28 -7.47
N TRP A 164 -16.96 2.53 -8.35
CA TRP A 164 -16.27 1.29 -7.96
C TRP A 164 -15.01 1.57 -7.12
N GLN A 165 -14.23 2.62 -7.44
CA GLN A 165 -13.06 3.01 -6.62
C GLN A 165 -13.50 3.43 -5.22
N ARG A 166 -14.59 4.19 -5.13
CA ARG A 166 -15.18 4.63 -3.86
C ARG A 166 -15.64 3.44 -3.04
N ALA A 167 -16.38 2.51 -3.66
CA ALA A 167 -16.88 1.31 -3.00
C ALA A 167 -15.74 0.43 -2.45
N THR A 168 -14.73 0.13 -3.27
CA THR A 168 -13.58 -0.69 -2.84
C THR A 168 -12.77 0.01 -1.74
N SER A 169 -12.60 1.33 -1.82
CA SER A 169 -11.91 2.06 -0.77
C SER A 169 -12.69 2.11 0.55
N LEU A 170 -14.02 2.25 0.49
CA LEU A 170 -14.88 2.15 1.67
C LEU A 170 -14.84 0.75 2.29
N GLU A 171 -14.82 -0.31 1.48
CA GLU A 171 -14.64 -1.68 1.95
C GLU A 171 -13.31 -1.88 2.68
N PHE A 172 -12.23 -1.28 2.17
CA PHE A 172 -10.95 -1.22 2.86
C PHE A 172 -11.07 -0.51 4.21
N LEU A 173 -11.61 0.71 4.25
CA LEU A 173 -11.72 1.50 5.48
C LEU A 173 -12.59 0.80 6.52
N LYS A 174 -13.70 0.18 6.09
CA LYS A 174 -14.55 -0.65 6.94
C LYS A 174 -13.74 -1.79 7.56
N SER A 175 -12.97 -2.52 6.74
CA SER A 175 -12.12 -3.62 7.19
C SER A 175 -11.07 -3.20 8.24
N ILE A 176 -10.55 -1.97 8.17
CA ILE A 176 -9.68 -1.39 9.21
C ILE A 176 -10.46 -1.07 10.48
N CYS A 177 -11.67 -0.52 10.35
CA CYS A 177 -12.50 -0.15 11.50
C CYS A 177 -13.09 -1.36 12.23
N GLU A 178 -13.26 -2.48 11.53
CA GLU A 178 -13.73 -3.74 12.11
C GLU A 178 -12.62 -4.54 12.80
N ASP A 179 -11.34 -4.18 12.61
CA ASP A 179 -10.21 -4.80 13.30
C ASP A 179 -9.75 -3.94 14.50
N PRO A 180 -10.05 -4.37 15.75
CA PRO A 180 -9.62 -3.66 16.94
C PRO A 180 -8.10 -3.54 17.06
N GLN A 181 -7.34 -4.52 16.56
CA GLN A 181 -5.87 -4.46 16.63
C GLN A 181 -5.32 -3.39 15.70
N ALA A 182 -5.84 -3.30 14.47
CA ALA A 182 -5.47 -2.22 13.54
C ALA A 182 -5.78 -0.83 14.13
N LEU A 183 -6.96 -0.66 14.75
CA LEU A 183 -7.34 0.59 15.40
C LEU A 183 -6.42 0.94 16.59
N VAL A 184 -6.06 -0.04 17.42
CA VAL A 184 -5.10 0.16 18.52
C VAL A 184 -3.75 0.60 17.98
N VAL A 185 -3.24 -0.02 16.91
CA VAL A 185 -1.96 0.38 16.32
C VAL A 185 -2.00 1.82 15.79
N LEU A 186 -3.08 2.20 15.11
CA LEU A 186 -3.26 3.59 14.62
C LEU A 186 -3.32 4.59 15.78
N TYR A 187 -4.06 4.27 16.84
CA TYR A 187 -4.18 5.11 18.02
C TYR A 187 -2.85 5.24 18.78
N GLU A 188 -2.14 4.14 19.02
CA GLU A 188 -0.83 4.12 19.69
C GLU A 188 0.22 4.94 18.93
N HIS A 189 0.17 4.93 17.60
CA HIS A 189 1.10 5.70 16.77
C HIS A 189 0.87 7.21 16.89
N ASP A 190 -0.39 7.64 16.96
CA ASP A 190 -0.77 9.06 17.05
C ASP A 190 -0.80 9.58 18.50
N ALA A 191 -0.72 8.69 19.49
CA ALA A 191 -0.69 9.06 20.89
C ALA A 191 0.51 9.97 21.20
N PRO A 192 0.32 11.07 21.97
CA PRO A 192 1.41 11.94 22.35
C PRO A 192 2.47 11.13 23.11
N LYS A 193 3.70 11.10 22.59
CA LYS A 193 4.82 10.43 23.27
C LYS A 193 5.14 11.19 24.56
N PRO A 194 5.09 10.55 25.74
CA PRO A 194 5.40 11.22 27.00
C PRO A 194 6.86 11.70 26.95
N GLY A 195 7.04 13.02 26.88
CA GLY A 195 8.36 13.67 26.83
C GLY A 195 8.58 14.64 25.66
N SER A 196 7.73 14.64 24.62
CA SER A 196 7.91 15.56 23.47
C SER A 196 7.37 16.99 23.71
N ASP A 197 6.63 17.23 24.80
CA ASP A 197 5.99 18.54 25.07
C ASP A 197 6.91 19.56 25.75
N ARG A 198 8.13 19.19 26.14
CA ARG A 198 9.02 20.13 26.87
C ARG A 198 9.77 21.15 25.99
N VAL A 199 9.71 21.05 24.65
CA VAL A 199 10.46 21.95 23.76
C VAL A 199 9.57 22.94 23.00
N ARG A 200 8.23 22.79 23.03
CA ARG A 200 7.33 23.67 22.24
C ARG A 200 6.79 24.89 22.98
N ALA A 201 7.27 25.14 24.21
CA ALA A 201 6.78 26.22 25.07
C ALA A 201 7.65 27.48 25.07
N THR A 202 8.32 27.83 23.97
CA THR A 202 8.87 29.19 23.78
C THR A 202 8.96 29.53 22.29
N GLY A 203 7.94 30.19 21.76
CA GLY A 203 8.07 30.93 20.50
C GLY A 203 6.98 30.66 19.46
N SER A 204 6.19 31.71 19.21
CA SER A 204 5.56 32.03 17.92
C SER A 204 4.41 31.15 17.41
N SER A 205 3.21 31.71 17.53
CA SER A 205 1.99 31.50 16.73
C SER A 205 2.22 31.05 15.28
N GLY A 206 1.52 30.00 14.84
CA GLY A 206 1.43 29.59 13.44
C GLY A 206 1.52 28.08 13.15
N GLY A 207 1.43 27.21 14.17
CA GLY A 207 1.54 25.76 13.97
C GLY A 207 0.22 25.12 13.56
N SER A 208 0.09 24.68 12.31
CA SER A 208 -0.91 23.68 11.93
C SER A 208 -0.76 22.47 12.87
N THR A 209 -1.77 22.21 13.68
CA THR A 209 -1.89 20.97 14.44
C THR A 209 -1.93 19.86 13.39
N GLN A 210 -0.84 19.10 13.23
CA GLN A 210 -0.88 17.87 12.43
C GLN A 210 -1.91 16.97 13.12
N THR A 211 -3.14 16.96 12.62
CA THR A 211 -4.17 16.02 13.05
C THR A 211 -3.65 14.63 12.74
N GLY A 212 -3.53 13.80 13.78
CA GLY A 212 -3.15 12.39 13.66
C GLY A 212 -3.99 11.68 12.61
N THR A 213 -3.41 10.68 11.97
CA THR A 213 -4.07 9.84 10.95
C THR A 213 -5.38 9.25 11.45
N PHE A 214 -5.40 8.80 12.69
CA PHE A 214 -6.57 8.28 13.38
C PHE A 214 -7.68 9.34 13.45
N ASN A 215 -7.34 10.58 13.83
CA ASN A 215 -8.31 11.67 13.87
C ASN A 215 -8.85 11.98 12.47
N LYS A 216 -7.99 11.99 11.44
CA LYS A 216 -8.44 12.16 10.05
C LYS A 216 -9.36 11.04 9.58
N LEU A 217 -9.05 9.80 9.94
CA LEU A 217 -9.90 8.64 9.65
C LEU A 217 -11.28 8.84 10.30
N VAL A 218 -11.32 9.16 11.59
CA VAL A 218 -12.56 9.42 12.34
C VAL A 218 -13.34 10.59 11.72
N ASP A 219 -12.68 11.71 11.41
CA ASP A 219 -13.31 12.88 10.78
C ASP A 219 -13.90 12.56 9.41
N CYS A 220 -13.16 11.80 8.58
CA CYS A 220 -13.65 11.36 7.27
C CYS A 220 -14.85 10.42 7.41
N LEU A 221 -14.80 9.45 8.32
CA LEU A 221 -15.93 8.54 8.57
C LEU A 221 -17.15 9.30 9.09
N ALA A 222 -16.96 10.28 9.99
CA ALA A 222 -18.04 11.12 10.48
C ALA A 222 -18.68 11.95 9.35
N LYS A 223 -17.86 12.54 8.45
CA LYS A 223 -18.36 13.25 7.26
C LYS A 223 -19.13 12.33 6.32
N LEU A 224 -18.64 11.12 6.09
CA LEU A 224 -19.31 10.14 5.24
C LEU A 224 -20.62 9.67 5.86
N ALA A 225 -20.65 9.38 7.16
CA ALA A 225 -21.86 9.02 7.88
C ALA A 225 -22.90 10.14 7.78
N ASN A 226 -22.49 11.39 7.99
CA ASN A 226 -23.38 12.54 7.81
C ASN A 226 -23.89 12.65 6.37
N GLN A 227 -23.03 12.51 5.37
CA GLN A 227 -23.49 12.52 3.97
C GLN A 227 -24.49 11.41 3.68
N VAL A 228 -24.25 10.17 4.12
CA VAL A 228 -25.19 9.07 3.90
C VAL A 228 -26.49 9.30 4.65
N LEU A 229 -26.43 9.64 5.95
CA LEU A 229 -27.63 9.82 6.78
C LEU A 229 -28.48 11.02 6.35
N PHE A 230 -27.88 12.12 5.87
CA PHE A 230 -28.60 13.32 5.47
C PHE A 230 -28.93 13.39 3.96
N VAL A 231 -28.20 12.70 3.09
CA VAL A 231 -28.55 12.58 1.66
C VAL A 231 -29.58 11.47 1.42
N SER A 232 -29.57 10.39 2.22
CA SER A 232 -30.62 9.35 2.17
C SER A 232 -31.92 9.74 2.89
N GLY A 233 -32.00 10.95 3.47
CA GLY A 233 -33.20 11.49 4.14
C GLY A 233 -34.11 12.34 3.26
N LEU A 234 -33.98 12.27 1.93
CA LEU A 234 -34.68 13.17 0.99
C LEU A 234 -35.31 12.47 -0.23
N GLU A 235 -35.83 11.25 -0.09
CA GLU A 235 -36.90 10.74 -0.98
C GLU A 235 -37.81 9.77 -0.22
N HIS A 236 -38.71 10.30 0.61
CA HIS A 236 -39.98 9.67 0.98
C HIS A 236 -41.07 10.73 1.13
#